data_AF-A0A5C7F3P4-F1
#
_entry.id   AF-A0A5C7F3P4-F1
#
_cell.length_a   1.000
_cell.length_b   1.000
_cell.length_c   1.000
_cell.angle_alpha   90.00
_cell.angle_beta   90.00
_cell.angle_gamma   90.00
#
_symmetry.space_group_name_H-M   'P 1'
#
loop_
_entity.id
_entity.type
_entity.pdbx_description
1 polymer ?
#
loop_
_entity_poly.entity_id
_entity_poly.type
_entity_poly.pdbx_seq_one_letter_code
_entity_poly.pdbx_strand_id
1 'polypeptide(L)' 'MENTDFKTPRGMAVTIPGKTTTINHQLGTTDIIVALYNVATGNELNSGITVVDKNTVTITTASGAPDQIRVVIMGFPMAE' A
#
# COMPACT_ATOMS: atom_id res chain seq x y z
N MET A 1 -26.36 10.70 -19.46
CA MET A 1 -24.90 10.58 -19.25
C MET A 1 -24.72 10.58 -17.74
N GLU A 2 -24.55 9.40 -17.16
CA GLU A 2 -24.28 9.30 -15.72
C GLU A 2 -22.96 10.03 -15.43
N ASN A 3 -23.01 10.99 -14.50
CA ASN A 3 -21.82 11.45 -13.82
C ASN A 3 -21.33 10.25 -13.01
N THR A 4 -20.37 9.49 -13.52
CA THR A 4 -19.52 8.66 -12.66
C THR A 4 -18.79 9.63 -11.75
N ASP A 5 -19.32 9.83 -10.54
CA ASP A 5 -18.64 10.55 -9.47
C ASP A 5 -17.26 9.91 -9.29
N PHE A 6 -16.22 10.59 -9.76
CA PHE A 6 -14.84 10.22 -9.47
C PHE A 6 -14.64 10.45 -7.97
N LYS A 7 -14.89 9.41 -7.17
CA LYS A 7 -14.61 9.44 -5.74
C LYS A 7 -13.10 9.62 -5.55
N THR A 8 -12.70 10.69 -4.85
CA THR A 8 -11.28 11.04 -4.65
C THR A 8 -10.52 9.87 -4.00
N PRO A 9 -9.36 9.46 -4.52
CA PRO A 9 -8.55 8.42 -3.89
C PRO A 9 -8.12 8.84 -2.48
N ARG A 10 -8.13 7.87 -1.56
CA ARG A 10 -7.67 8.05 -0.17
C ARG A 10 -6.33 7.36 0.01
N GLY A 11 -5.43 7.97 0.78
CA GLY A 11 -4.07 7.46 0.93
C GLY A 11 -3.62 7.31 2.37
N MET A 12 -2.71 6.37 2.60
CA MET A 12 -1.92 6.23 3.83
C MET A 12 -0.45 6.01 3.46
N ALA A 13 0.46 6.55 4.27
CA ALA A 13 1.86 6.22 4.17
C ALA A 13 2.46 5.90 5.54
N VAL A 14 3.22 4.81 5.61
CA VAL A 14 3.80 4.28 6.86
C VAL A 14 5.21 3.78 6.60
N THR A 15 6.08 3.88 7.61
CA THR A 15 7.42 3.27 7.57
C THR A 15 7.39 1.97 8.35
N ILE A 16 7.83 0.89 7.73
CA ILE A 16 7.91 -0.45 8.33
C ILE A 16 9.36 -0.93 8.34
N PRO A 17 9.72 -1.89 9.21
CA PRO A 17 11.02 -2.55 9.11
C PRO A 17 11.13 -3.38 7.81
N GLY A 18 12.36 -3.66 7.39
CA GLY A 18 12.72 -4.53 6.24
C GLY A 18 12.39 -6.01 6.39
N LYS A 19 11.27 -6.33 7.03
CA LYS A 19 10.76 -7.69 7.25
C LYS A 19 9.27 -7.73 6.95
N THR A 20 8.75 -8.93 6.72
CA THR A 20 7.32 -9.14 6.49
C THR A 20 6.47 -8.45 7.55
N THR A 21 5.56 -7.58 7.11
CA THR A 21 4.76 -6.72 7.99
C THR A 21 3.34 -6.60 7.44
N THR A 22 2.36 -6.75 8.33
CA THR A 22 0.94 -6.50 8.03
C THR A 22 0.57 -5.08 8.41
N ILE A 23 -0.13 -4.38 7.52
CA ILE A 23 -0.50 -2.98 7.63
C ILE A 23 -2.02 -2.87 7.52
N ASN A 24 -2.65 -2.26 8.53
CA ASN A 24 -4.06 -1.88 8.51
C ASN A 24 -4.18 -0.45 7.96
N HIS A 25 -4.61 -0.30 6.70
CA HIS A 25 -4.73 0.97 5.99
C HIS A 25 -6.11 1.64 6.12
N GLN A 26 -7.14 0.93 6.60
CA GLN A 26 -8.47 1.48 6.89
C GLN A 26 -9.14 2.24 5.72
N LEU A 27 -8.82 1.87 4.47
CA LEU A 27 -9.36 2.56 3.28
C LEU A 27 -10.72 2.00 2.84
N GLY A 28 -11.15 0.85 3.37
CA GLY A 28 -12.46 0.26 3.10
C GLY A 28 -12.64 -0.29 1.68
N THR A 29 -11.54 -0.55 0.96
CA THR A 29 -11.54 -1.04 -0.43
C THR A 29 -10.36 -2.00 -0.65
N THR A 30 -10.54 -2.97 -1.54
CA THR A 30 -9.45 -3.83 -2.06
C THR A 30 -8.83 -3.27 -3.34
N ASP A 31 -9.46 -2.27 -3.96
CA ASP A 31 -8.94 -1.59 -5.15
C ASP A 31 -7.89 -0.57 -4.71
N ILE A 32 -6.67 -1.05 -4.56
CA ILE A 32 -5.55 -0.29 -4.01
C ILE A 32 -4.32 -0.33 -4.91
N ILE A 33 -3.52 0.73 -4.85
CA ILE A 33 -2.15 0.79 -5.34
C ILE A 33 -1.23 0.86 -4.14
N VAL A 34 -0.21 0.01 -4.11
CA VAL A 34 0.81 0.00 -3.06
C VAL A 34 2.18 0.23 -3.71
N ALA A 35 2.89 1.25 -3.25
CA ALA A 35 4.27 1.54 -3.63
C ALA A 35 5.18 1.44 -2.41
N LEU A 36 6.38 0.89 -2.60
CA LEU A 36 7.35 0.69 -1.55
C LEU A 36 8.65 1.37 -1.91
N TYR A 37 9.26 2.07 -0.97
CA TYR A 37 10.51 2.79 -1.19
C TYR A 37 11.50 2.49 -0.09
N ASN A 38 12.77 2.34 -0.47
CA ASN A 38 13.87 2.34 0.49
C ASN A 38 13.98 3.74 1.11
N VAL A 39 13.85 3.84 2.44
CA VAL A 39 13.91 5.13 3.14
C VAL A 39 15.28 5.83 2.97
N ALA A 40 16.36 5.05 2.88
CA ALA A 40 17.72 5.60 2.80
C ALA A 40 18.07 6.15 1.42
N THR A 41 17.54 5.55 0.35
CA THR A 41 17.93 5.87 -1.04
C THR A 41 16.82 6.51 -1.86
N GLY A 42 15.56 6.40 -1.44
CA GLY A 42 14.40 6.81 -2.21
C GLY A 42 14.04 5.88 -3.37
N ASN A 43 14.82 4.81 -3.60
CA ASN A 43 14.56 3.87 -4.67
C ASN A 43 13.31 3.04 -4.40
N GLU A 44 12.50 2.84 -5.43
CA GLU A 44 11.37 1.94 -5.37
C GLU A 44 11.83 0.50 -5.16
N LEU A 45 11.06 -0.26 -4.39
CA LEU A 45 11.32 -1.65 -4.06
C LEU A 45 10.27 -2.54 -4.70
N ASN A 46 10.75 -3.62 -5.31
CA ASN A 46 9.89 -4.74 -5.67
C ASN A 46 9.75 -5.66 -4.45
N SER A 47 8.53 -5.89 -3.98
CA SER A 47 8.22 -6.74 -2.84
C SER A 47 6.86 -7.40 -3.04
N GLY A 48 6.64 -8.52 -2.35
CA GLY A 48 5.35 -9.19 -2.39
C GLY A 48 4.31 -8.35 -1.65
N ILE A 49 3.21 -8.01 -2.31
CA ILE A 49 2.06 -7.35 -1.69
C ILE A 49 0.89 -8.32 -1.77
N THR A 50 0.30 -8.64 -0.62
CA THR A 50 -0.90 -9.47 -0.53
C THR A 50 -2.01 -8.66 0.12
N VAL A 51 -3.12 -8.45 -0.60
CA VAL A 51 -4.33 -7.88 -0.03
C VAL A 51 -5.01 -8.95 0.82
N VAL A 52 -5.21 -8.67 2.11
CA VAL A 52 -5.82 -9.61 3.06
C VAL A 52 -7.33 -9.38 3.11
N ASP A 53 -7.74 -8.12 3.26
CA ASP A 53 -9.13 -7.68 3.25
C ASP A 53 -9.21 -6.20 2.83
N LYS A 54 -10.41 -5.61 2.85
CA LYS A 54 -10.67 -4.22 2.44
C LYS A 54 -9.91 -3.14 3.24
N ASN A 55 -9.26 -3.50 4.34
CA ASN A 55 -8.53 -2.60 5.22
C ASN A 55 -7.09 -3.03 5.45
N THR A 56 -6.67 -4.20 4.97
CA THR A 56 -5.43 -4.83 5.42
C THR A 56 -4.60 -5.36 4.25
N VAL A 57 -3.31 -5.04 4.25
CA VAL A 57 -2.32 -5.62 3.34
C VAL A 57 -1.18 -6.24 4.11
N THR A 58 -0.56 -7.28 3.55
CA THR A 58 0.70 -7.83 4.04
C THR A 58 1.80 -7.56 3.01
N ILE A 59 2.86 -6.94 3.47
CA ILE A 59 4.09 -6.74 2.71
C ILE A 59 5.04 -7.86 3.06
N THR A 60 5.50 -8.60 2.05
CA THR A 60 6.51 -9.65 2.17
C THR A 60 7.79 -9.17 1.50
N THR A 61 8.85 -9.08 2.29
CA THR A 61 10.16 -8.61 1.84
C THR A 61 11.06 -9.80 1.50
N ALA A 62 11.85 -9.69 0.43
CA ALA A 62 12.86 -10.69 0.09
C ALA A 62 14.12 -10.55 0.97
N SER A 63 15.00 -11.54 0.93
CA SER A 63 16.34 -11.44 1.54
C SER A 63 17.11 -10.25 0.94
N GLY A 64 17.78 -9.47 1.79
CA GLY A 64 18.48 -8.24 1.37
C GLY A 64 17.60 -6.99 1.30
N ALA A 65 16.38 -7.04 1.84
CA ALA A 65 15.55 -5.85 2.00
C ALA A 65 16.22 -4.80 2.91
N PRO A 66 16.02 -3.49 2.63
CA PRO A 66 16.60 -2.44 3.44
C PRO A 66 15.97 -2.39 4.83
N ASP A 67 16.70 -1.88 5.82
CA ASP A 67 16.25 -1.84 7.23
C ASP A 67 14.90 -1.14 7.42
N GLN A 68 14.62 -0.11 6.61
CA GLN A 68 13.38 0.63 6.64
C GLN A 68 12.79 0.82 5.24
N ILE A 69 11.49 0.57 5.15
CA ILE A 69 10.72 0.69 3.92
C ILE A 69 9.57 1.66 4.16
N ARG A 70 9.44 2.66 3.29
CA ARG A 70 8.28 3.53 3.21
C ARG A 70 7.24 2.86 2.32
N VAL A 71 6.07 2.58 2.87
CA VAL A 71 4.93 2.03 2.13
C VAL A 71 3.92 3.14 1.93
N VAL A 72 3.48 3.33 0.69
CA VAL A 72 2.42 4.26 0.31
C VAL A 72 1.27 3.43 -0.25
N ILE A 73 0.09 3.55 0.33
CA ILE A 73 -1.12 2.82 -0.04
C ILE A 73 -2.16 3.86 -0.47
N MET A 74 -2.67 3.73 -1.68
CA MET A 74 -3.78 4.54 -2.19
C MET A 74 -4.94 3.61 -2.52
N GLY A 75 -6.15 3.97 -2.11
CA GLY A 75 -7.36 3.21 -2.35
C GLY A 75 -8.37 4.01 -3.16
N PHE A 76 -9.02 3.33 -4.09
CA PHE A 76 -10.06 3.88 -4.95
C PHE A 76 -11.42 3.40 -4.43
N PRO A 77 -12.33 4.32 -4.09
CA PRO A 77 -13.67 3.93 -3.68
C PRO A 77 -14.42 3.39 -4.90
N MET A 78 -15.02 2.21 -4.78
CA MET A 78 -15.90 1.68 -5.82
C MET A 78 -17.16 2.58 -5.96
N ALA A 79 -17.60 2.77 -7.20
CA ALA A 79 -18.95 3.27 -7.46
C ALA A 79 -19.93 2.22 -6.93
N GLU A 80 -20.93 2.67 -6.17
CA GLU A 80 -22.04 1.80 -5.73
C GLU A 80 -23.05 1.62 -6.86
#